data_AF-A0A3D4P8V4-F1
#
_entry.id   AF-A0A3D4P8V4-F1
#
_cell.length_a   1.000
_cell.length_b   1.000
_cell.length_c   1.000
_cell.angle_alpha   90.00
_cell.angle_beta   90.00
_cell.angle_gamma   90.00
#
_symmetry.space_group_name_H-M   'P 1'
#
loop_
_entity.id
_entity.type
_entity.pdbx_description
1 polymer ?
#
loop_
_entity_poly.entity_id
_entity_poly.type
_entity_poly.pdbx_seq_one_letter_code
_entity_poly.pdbx_strand_id
1 'polypeptide(L)' 'MDEPMPQVQTQLVITHEGDLLGEDNPQNREIVRRIHACMNACEGISTEELEQGIIQDMCRVMAQVVPILNNQNEGVKKAS' A
#
# COMPACT_ATOMS: atom_id res chain seq x y z
N MET A 1 26.13 -19.76 14.30
CA MET A 1 25.49 -19.00 15.38
C MET A 1 24.85 -17.81 14.71
N ASP A 2 23.68 -18.01 14.09
CA ASP A 2 22.87 -16.91 13.57
C ASP A 2 21.99 -16.45 14.73
N GLU A 3 22.46 -15.46 15.50
CA GLU A 3 21.57 -14.77 16.43
C GLU A 3 20.50 -14.03 15.62
N PRO A 4 19.21 -14.22 15.91
CA PRO A 4 18.17 -13.45 15.25
C PRO A 4 18.36 -11.98 15.64
N MET A 5 18.62 -11.12 14.65
CA MET A 5 18.66 -9.67 14.85
C MET A 5 17.41 -9.23 15.63
N PRO A 6 17.54 -8.34 16.63
CA PRO A 6 16.39 -7.78 17.29
C PRO A 6 15.50 -7.13 16.23
N GLN A 7 14.27 -7.60 16.14
CA GLN A 7 13.25 -6.93 15.33
C GLN A 7 13.00 -5.58 15.98
N VAL A 8 13.69 -4.55 15.48
CA VAL A 8 13.49 -3.16 15.89
C VAL A 8 12.03 -2.84 15.61
N GLN A 9 11.22 -2.75 16.67
CA GLN A 9 9.82 -2.38 16.54
C GLN A 9 9.76 -0.94 16.04
N THR A 10 9.23 -0.77 14.84
CA THR A 10 8.89 0.55 14.30
C THR A 10 7.85 1.18 15.21
N GLN A 11 8.23 2.23 15.94
CA GLN A 11 7.32 2.99 16.79
C GLN A 11 7.25 4.43 16.28
N LEU A 12 6.29 4.67 15.38
CA LEU A 12 5.90 5.98 14.89
C LEU A 12 4.50 6.30 15.42
N VAL A 13 4.30 7.51 15.91
CA VAL A 13 3.02 8.01 16.43
C VAL A 13 2.62 9.24 15.63
N ILE A 14 1.38 9.27 15.15
CA ILE A 14 0.80 10.44 14.48
C ILE A 14 0.05 11.27 15.52
N THR A 15 0.38 12.55 15.64
CA THR A 15 -0.34 13.47 16.53
C THR A 15 -1.68 13.87 15.95
N HIS A 16 -2.56 14.43 16.77
CA HIS A 16 -3.81 15.02 16.27
C HIS A 16 -3.60 16.20 15.33
N GLU A 17 -2.43 16.85 15.38
CA GLU A 17 -2.05 17.95 14.51
C GLU A 17 -1.45 17.46 13.17
N GLY A 18 -1.23 16.14 13.04
CA GLY A 18 -0.70 15.51 11.83
C GLY A 18 0.82 15.32 11.84
N ASP A 19 1.51 15.63 12.93
CA ASP A 19 2.95 15.41 13.06
C ASP A 19 3.27 13.93 13.26
N LEU A 20 4.36 13.48 12.66
CA LEU A 20 4.88 12.13 12.81
C LEU A 20 6.06 12.13 13.80
N LEU A 21 5.86 11.53 14.97
CA LEU A 21 6.84 11.43 16.04
C LEU A 21 7.38 10.00 16.18
N GLY A 22 8.68 9.86 16.49
CA GLY A 22 9.29 8.57 16.77
C GLY A 22 10.78 8.68 17.07
N GLU A 23 11.38 7.57 17.48
CA GLU A 23 12.83 7.51 17.70
C GLU A 23 13.59 7.67 16.37
N ASP A 24 14.66 8.45 16.39
CA ASP A 24 15.51 8.66 15.23
C ASP A 24 16.46 7.46 15.02
N ASN A 25 15.95 6.43 14.33
CA ASN A 25 16.70 5.23 13.98
C ASN A 25 16.65 4.97 12.45
N PRO A 26 17.56 4.15 11.89
CA PRO A 26 17.64 3.93 10.44
C PRO A 26 16.33 3.43 9.82
N GLN A 27 15.59 2.59 10.51
CA GLN A 27 14.32 2.03 10.05
C GLN A 27 13.23 3.12 9.96
N ASN A 28 13.10 3.93 11.01
CA ASN A 28 12.14 5.04 11.06
C ASN A 28 12.48 6.12 10.03
N ARG A 29 13.76 6.46 9.85
CA ARG A 29 14.22 7.39 8.80
C ARG A 29 13.79 6.94 7.40
N GLU A 30 13.96 5.66 7.10
CA GLU A 30 13.56 5.12 5.80
C GLU A 30 12.03 5.19 5.59
N ILE A 31 11.24 4.94 6.63
CA ILE A 31 9.79 5.05 6.56
C ILE A 31 9.36 6.51 6.33
N VAL A 32 9.91 7.45 7.10
CA VAL A 32 9.67 8.89 6.94
C VAL A 32 10.03 9.34 5.51
N ARG A 33 11.18 8.89 4.99
CA ARG A 33 11.61 9.17 3.62
C ARG A 33 10.59 8.68 2.58
N ARG A 34 10.03 7.48 2.77
CA ARG A 34 9.01 6.91 1.87
C ARG A 34 7.68 7.68 1.93
N ILE A 35 7.27 8.10 3.13
CA ILE A 35 6.06 8.92 3.31
C ILE A 35 6.21 10.24 2.58
N HIS A 36 7.33 10.95 2.76
CA HIS A 36 7.61 12.19 2.03
C HIS A 36 7.65 11.99 0.52
N ALA A 37 8.27 10.92 0.03
CA ALA A 37 8.29 10.63 -1.41
C ALA A 37 6.87 10.43 -1.97
N CYS A 38 5.98 9.76 -1.22
CA CYS A 38 4.58 9.59 -1.60
C CYS A 38 3.83 10.94 -1.59
N MET A 39 3.97 11.74 -0.52
CA MET A 39 3.35 13.06 -0.43
C MET A 39 3.78 13.97 -1.59
N ASN A 40 5.07 14.01 -1.90
CA ASN A 40 5.59 14.82 -3.00
C ASN A 40 5.09 14.33 -4.37
N ALA A 41 4.91 13.01 -4.56
CA ALA A 41 4.34 12.47 -5.79
C ALA A 41 2.85 12.80 -5.95
N CYS A 42 2.14 13.01 -4.84
CA CYS A 42 0.74 13.41 -4.81
C CYS A 42 0.54 14.93 -4.72
N GLU A 43 1.62 15.71 -4.58
CA GLU A 43 1.55 17.17 -4.46
C GLU A 43 1.00 17.79 -5.76
N GLY A 44 -0.07 18.59 -5.64
CA GLY A 44 -0.75 19.20 -6.78
C GLY A 44 -1.78 18.32 -7.49
N ILE A 45 -1.99 17.08 -7.03
CA ILE A 45 -3.14 16.26 -7.42
C ILE A 45 -4.25 16.55 -6.40
N SER A 46 -5.43 16.96 -6.86
CA SER A 46 -6.56 17.10 -5.93
C SER A 46 -6.95 15.72 -5.37
N THR A 47 -7.46 15.68 -4.14
CA THR A 47 -7.94 14.43 -3.53
C THR A 47 -8.95 13.72 -4.44
N GLU A 48 -9.80 14.49 -5.13
CA GLU A 48 -10.80 13.97 -6.07
C GLU A 48 -10.16 13.32 -7.31
N GLU A 49 -9.15 13.95 -7.92
CA GLU A 49 -8.42 13.38 -9.05
C GLU A 49 -7.64 12.11 -8.66
N LEU A 50 -7.06 12.10 -7.46
CA LEU A 50 -6.36 10.93 -6.92
C LEU A 50 -7.33 9.75 -6.71
N GLU A 51 -8.48 10.01 -6.08
CA GLU A 51 -9.52 9.00 -5.86
C GLU A 51 -10.05 8.44 -7.18
N GLN A 52 -10.31 9.31 -8.16
CA GLN A 52 -10.73 8.88 -9.49
C GLN A 52 -9.69 8.00 -10.18
N GLY A 53 -8.40 8.35 -10.06
CA GLY A 53 -7.29 7.55 -10.59
C GLY A 53 -7.23 6.16 -9.96
N ILE A 54 -7.36 6.07 -8.63
CA ILE A 54 -7.36 4.79 -7.91
C ILE A 54 -8.55 3.92 -8.33
N ILE A 55 -9.76 4.49 -8.42
CA ILE A 55 -10.96 3.75 -8.81
C ILE A 55 -10.80 3.18 -10.23
N GLN A 56 -10.31 3.98 -11.18
CA GLN A 56 -10.09 3.52 -12.55
C GLN A 56 -9.12 2.34 -12.62
N ASP A 57 -8.01 2.41 -11.86
CA ASP A 57 -7.03 1.33 -11.84
C ASP A 57 -7.59 0.07 -11.18
N MET A 58 -8.36 0.19 -10.09
CA MET A 58 -9.05 -0.96 -9.49
C MET A 58 -10.02 -1.62 -10.47
N CYS A 59 -10.84 -0.84 -11.17
CA CYS A 59 -11.75 -1.34 -12.19
C CYS A 59 -10.99 -2.07 -13.32
N ARG A 60 -9.84 -1.52 -13.75
CA ARG A 60 -8.98 -2.14 -14.77
C ARG A 60 -8.44 -3.49 -14.32
N VAL A 61 -7.95 -3.59 -13.08
CA VAL A 61 -7.48 -4.86 -12.51
C VAL A 61 -8.63 -5.86 -12.42
N MET A 62 -9.78 -5.44 -11.90
CA MET A 62 -10.96 -6.31 -11.81
C MET A 62 -11.40 -6.83 -13.19
N ALA A 63 -11.38 -5.99 -14.23
CA ALA A 63 -11.71 -6.40 -15.59
C ALA A 63 -10.78 -7.49 -16.14
N GLN A 64 -9.53 -7.56 -15.67
CA GLN A 64 -8.58 -8.62 -16.04
C GLN A 64 -8.77 -9.89 -15.20
N VAL A 65 -9.05 -9.74 -13.91
CA VAL A 65 -9.14 -10.86 -12.96
C VAL A 65 -10.48 -11.58 -13.03
N VAL A 66 -11.60 -10.85 -13.17
CA VAL A 66 -12.96 -11.44 -13.19
C VAL A 66 -13.13 -12.51 -14.28
N PRO A 67 -12.68 -12.31 -15.54
CA PRO A 67 -12.75 -13.36 -16.56
C PRO A 67 -11.96 -14.61 -16.19
N ILE A 68 -10.81 -14.46 -15.53
CA ILE A 68 -9.97 -15.60 -15.09
C ILE A 68 -10.73 -16.43 -14.05
N LEU A 69 -11.34 -15.77 -13.06
CA LEU A 69 -12.14 -16.43 -12.03
C LEU A 69 -13.39 -17.11 -12.62
N ASN A 70 -14.04 -16.46 -13.59
CA ASN A 70 -15.18 -17.06 -14.28
C ASN A 70 -14.78 -18.31 -15.08
N ASN A 71 -13.66 -18.25 -15.81
CA ASN A 71 -13.15 -19.39 -16.58
C ASN A 71 -12.71 -20.55 -15.67
N GLN A 72 -12.15 -20.26 -14.49
CA GLN A 72 -11.83 -21.27 -13.48
C GLN A 72 -13.09 -21.93 -12.92
N ASN A 73 -14.15 -21.16 -12.67
CA ASN A 73 -15.43 -21.69 -12.19
C ASN A 73 -16.13 -22.59 -13.22
N GLU A 74 -16.04 -22.27 -14.52
CA GLU A 74 -16.59 -23.12 -15.59
C GLU A 74 -15.78 -24.41 -15.79
N GLY A 75 -14.45 -24.36 -15.66
CA GLY A 75 -13.58 -25.54 -15.71
C GLY A 75 -13.88 -26.55 -14.59
N VAL A 76 -14.22 -26.05 -13.38
CA VAL A 76 -14.64 -26.89 -12.25
C VAL A 76 -16.01 -27.52 -12.49
N LYS A 77 -16.97 -26.79 -13.06
CA LYS A 77 -18.33 -27.31 -13.35
C LYS A 77 -18.38 -28.35 -14.47
N LYS A 78 -17.42 -28.36 -15.39
CA LYS A 78 -17.32 -29.40 -16.45
C LYS A 78 -16.60 -30.68 -15.99
N ALA A 79 -15.95 -30.66 -14.83
CA ALA A 79 -15.20 -31.78 -14.27
C ALA A 79 -15.95 -32.54 -13.16
N SER A 80 -17.19 -32.15 -12.85
CA SER A 80 -18.15 -32.87 -11.99
C SER A 80 -19.29 -33.41 -12.83
#